data_AF-A0A847QVW8-F1
#
_entry.id   AF-A0A847QVW8-F1
#
_cell.length_a   1.000
_cell.length_b   1.000
_cell.length_c   1.000
_cell.angle_alpha   90.00
_cell.angle_beta   90.00
_cell.angle_gamma   90.00
#
_symmetry.space_group_name_H-M   'P 1'
#
loop_
_entity.id
_entity.type
_entity.pdbx_description
1 polymer ?
#
loop_
_entity_poly.entity_id
_entity_poly.type
_entity_poly.pdbx_seq_one_letter_code
_entity_poly.pdbx_strand_id
1 'polypeptide(L)'
;MEYIKPEIILIIMLMMGICFILVGLWFYQRKKQPVEVSNVLQLQKQLELKIQEGQDLVEEMNDFTIYMVKELENKHKELILLYQLINEKEEQMEEKSKKTPVIQDEKIEQNLPKKQKQVIDLYKQGNTIDTIAKKLQLGKGEVQLIIGLFQKR
;
A
#
# COMPACT_ATOMS: atom_id res chain seq x y z
N MET A 1 80.13 26.59 -27.83
CA MET A 1 79.24 25.45 -28.09
C MET A 1 79.76 24.29 -27.27
N GLU A 2 79.08 23.94 -26.17
CA GLU A 2 79.50 22.86 -25.28
C GLU A 2 79.20 21.52 -25.94
N TYR A 3 80.24 20.72 -26.20
CA TYR A 3 80.09 19.40 -26.81
C TYR A 3 79.44 18.46 -25.80
N ILE A 4 78.23 18.00 -26.13
CA ILE A 4 77.54 16.97 -25.36
C ILE A 4 78.36 15.68 -25.48
N LYS A 5 78.74 15.11 -24.34
CA LYS A 5 79.52 13.87 -24.29
C LYS A 5 78.77 12.74 -25.00
N PRO A 6 79.46 11.85 -25.74
CA PRO A 6 78.84 10.78 -26.51
C PRO A 6 77.96 9.84 -25.65
N GLU A 7 78.31 9.66 -24.38
CA GLU A 7 77.52 8.88 -23.41
C GLU A 7 76.13 9.47 -23.15
N ILE A 8 76.00 10.79 -23.15
CA ILE A 8 74.72 11.49 -22.89
C ILE A 8 73.78 11.31 -24.08
N ILE A 9 74.31 11.29 -25.31
CA ILE A 9 73.53 11.06 -26.54
C ILE A 9 72.90 9.65 -26.52
N LEU A 10 73.64 8.64 -26.06
CA LEU A 10 73.14 7.27 -25.93
C LEU A 10 71.99 7.16 -24.91
N ILE A 11 72.09 7.86 -23.78
CA ILE A 11 71.05 7.87 -22.74
C ILE A 11 69.75 8.52 -23.27
N ILE A 12 69.85 9.61 -24.03
CA ILE A 12 68.69 10.30 -24.61
C ILE A 12 67.96 9.40 -25.63
N MET A 13 68.70 8.68 -26.48
CA MET A 13 68.13 7.71 -27.43
C MET A 13 67.35 6.60 -26.72
N LEU A 14 67.86 6.10 -25.58
CA LEU A 14 67.20 5.07 -24.79
C LEU A 14 65.91 5.59 -24.11
N MET A 15 65.95 6.81 -23.55
CA MET A 15 64.80 7.44 -22.90
C MET A 15 63.65 7.73 -23.88
N MET A 16 63.95 8.15 -25.11
CA MET A 16 62.97 8.31 -26.17
C MET A 16 62.25 6.99 -26.48
N GLY A 17 62.98 5.88 -26.58
CA GLY A 17 62.42 4.55 -26.80
C GLY A 17 61.44 4.13 -25.69
N ILE A 18 61.81 4.34 -24.43
CA ILE A 18 60.93 4.05 -23.28
C ILE A 18 59.68 4.94 -23.31
N CYS A 19 59.82 6.22 -23.67
CA CYS A 19 58.70 7.14 -23.80
C CYS A 19 57.68 6.67 -24.85
N PHE A 20 58.14 6.21 -26.01
CA PHE A 20 57.26 5.63 -27.03
C PHE A 20 56.53 4.38 -26.56
N ILE A 21 57.18 3.52 -25.79
CA ILE A 21 56.54 2.33 -25.20
C ILE A 21 55.48 2.73 -24.16
N LEU A 22 55.76 3.72 -23.30
CA LEU A 22 54.81 4.22 -22.31
C LEU A 22 53.59 4.88 -22.97
N VAL A 23 53.81 5.71 -24.01
CA VAL A 23 52.73 6.34 -24.78
C VAL A 23 51.93 5.27 -25.54
N GLY A 24 52.60 4.26 -26.11
CA GLY A 24 51.96 3.14 -26.78
C GLY A 24 51.11 2.30 -25.84
N LEU A 25 51.61 1.99 -24.63
CA LEU A 25 50.85 1.31 -23.58
C LEU A 25 49.67 2.16 -23.10
N TRP A 26 49.86 3.46 -22.88
CA TRP A 26 48.80 4.38 -22.52
C TRP A 26 47.71 4.46 -23.61
N PHE A 27 48.11 4.49 -24.88
CA PHE A 27 47.20 4.47 -26.03
C PHE A 27 46.49 3.12 -26.20
N TYR A 28 47.18 2.02 -25.96
CA TYR A 28 46.61 0.66 -25.97
C TYR A 28 45.56 0.48 -24.87
N GLN A 29 45.79 1.05 -23.67
CA GLN A 29 44.78 1.13 -22.63
C GLN A 29 43.60 2.04 -23.03
N ARG A 30 43.86 3.14 -23.75
CA ARG A 30 42.81 4.10 -24.17
C ARG A 30 41.83 3.52 -25.20
N LYS A 31 42.26 2.61 -26.08
CA LYS A 31 41.37 1.92 -27.03
C LYS A 31 40.40 0.92 -26.39
N LYS A 32 40.58 0.57 -25.10
CA LYS A 32 39.71 -0.33 -24.34
C LYS A 32 38.68 0.38 -23.47
N GLN A 33 38.37 1.67 -23.68
CA GLN A 33 37.14 2.22 -23.09
C GLN A 33 35.94 1.62 -23.80
N PRO A 34 35.22 0.68 -23.17
CA PRO A 34 34.22 -0.10 -23.88
C PRO A 34 32.93 0.71 -23.88
N VAL A 35 32.30 0.81 -25.05
CA VAL A 35 30.93 1.29 -25.21
C VAL A 35 29.98 0.58 -24.21
N GLU A 36 30.32 -0.63 -23.79
CA GLU A 36 29.62 -1.45 -22.79
C GLU A 36 29.60 -0.86 -21.37
N VAL A 37 30.69 -0.23 -20.89
CA VAL A 37 30.71 0.40 -19.54
C VAL A 37 29.77 1.60 -19.48
N SER A 38 29.56 2.29 -20.60
CA SER A 38 28.59 3.40 -20.66
C SER A 38 27.14 2.90 -20.52
N ASN A 39 26.80 1.77 -21.16
CA ASN A 39 25.46 1.18 -21.10
C ASN A 39 25.17 0.63 -19.70
N VAL A 40 26.15 -0.01 -19.05
CA VAL A 40 26.00 -0.52 -17.68
C VAL A 40 25.81 0.63 -16.68
N LEU A 41 26.57 1.73 -16.82
CA LEU A 41 26.40 2.91 -15.99
C LEU A 41 25.03 3.57 -16.17
N GLN A 42 24.55 3.65 -17.41
CA GLN A 42 23.19 4.14 -17.69
C GLN A 42 22.12 3.23 -17.11
N LEU A 43 22.30 1.92 -17.18
CA LEU A 43 21.38 0.94 -16.61
C LEU A 43 21.32 1.05 -15.08
N GLN A 44 22.47 1.19 -14.42
CA GLN A 44 22.54 1.45 -12.97
C GLN A 44 21.80 2.74 -12.60
N LYS A 45 22.03 3.82 -13.34
CA LYS A 45 21.33 5.10 -13.12
C LYS A 45 19.82 4.98 -13.32
N GLN A 46 19.37 4.25 -14.34
CA GLN A 46 17.95 3.98 -14.55
C GLN A 46 17.35 3.11 -13.44
N LEU A 47 18.11 2.14 -12.92
CA LEU A 47 17.67 1.31 -11.81
C LEU A 47 17.51 2.13 -10.54
N GLU A 48 18.49 3.00 -10.24
CA GLU A 48 18.41 3.95 -9.12
C GLU A 48 17.22 4.90 -9.24
N LEU A 49 17.01 5.48 -10.43
CA LEU A 49 15.84 6.33 -10.69
C LEU A 49 14.53 5.59 -10.47
N LYS A 50 14.39 4.35 -10.98
CA LYS A 50 13.18 3.55 -10.77
C LYS A 50 12.97 3.15 -9.31
N ILE A 51 14.05 2.88 -8.57
CA ILE A 51 13.97 2.61 -7.14
C ILE A 51 13.50 3.87 -6.40
N GLN A 52 14.04 5.02 -6.75
CA GLN A 52 13.64 6.30 -6.18
C GLN A 52 12.17 6.63 -6.50
N GLU A 53 11.73 6.51 -7.75
CA GLU A 53 10.32 6.67 -8.13
C GLU A 53 9.40 5.72 -7.35
N GLY A 54 9.85 4.47 -7.13
CA GLY A 54 9.12 3.52 -6.30
C GLY A 54 9.05 3.91 -4.83
N GLN A 55 10.11 4.53 -4.28
CA GLN A 55 10.11 5.06 -2.91
C GLN A 55 9.17 6.25 -2.78
N ASP A 56 9.23 7.20 -3.72
CA ASP A 56 8.37 8.40 -3.74
C ASP A 56 6.88 7.99 -3.83
N LEU A 57 6.56 6.98 -4.66
CA LEU A 57 5.21 6.45 -4.76
C LEU A 57 4.73 5.82 -3.43
N VAL A 58 5.59 5.08 -2.74
CA VAL A 58 5.26 4.48 -1.44
C VAL A 58 5.02 5.57 -0.38
N GLU A 59 5.78 6.65 -0.41
CA GLU A 59 5.58 7.82 0.46
C GLU A 59 4.23 8.49 0.18
N GLU A 60 3.89 8.76 -1.08
CA GLU A 60 2.59 9.32 -1.46
C GLU A 60 1.43 8.39 -1.05
N MET A 61 1.59 7.07 -1.25
CA MET A 61 0.61 6.08 -0.81
C MET A 61 0.42 6.08 0.72
N ASN A 62 1.50 6.26 1.48
CA ASN A 62 1.44 6.36 2.93
C ASN A 62 0.67 7.61 3.36
N ASP A 63 0.94 8.76 2.76
CA ASP A 63 0.23 10.01 3.05
C ASP A 63 -1.26 9.92 2.72
N PHE A 64 -1.59 9.33 1.57
CA PHE A 64 -2.97 9.04 1.20
C PHE A 64 -3.64 8.09 2.21
N THR A 65 -2.93 7.07 2.67
CA THR A 65 -3.43 6.13 3.68
C THR A 65 -3.72 6.84 5.01
N ILE A 66 -2.81 7.71 5.47
CA ILE A 66 -3.01 8.52 6.68
C ILE A 66 -4.26 9.40 6.55
N TYR A 67 -4.46 10.04 5.40
CA TYR A 67 -5.66 10.83 5.13
C TYR A 67 -6.94 10.00 5.17
N MET A 68 -6.96 8.86 4.48
CA MET A 68 -8.13 7.97 4.43
C MET A 68 -8.48 7.41 5.80
N VAL A 69 -7.48 7.02 6.60
CA VAL A 69 -7.69 6.55 7.98
C VAL A 69 -8.32 7.65 8.83
N LYS A 70 -7.81 8.88 8.74
CA LYS A 70 -8.36 10.03 9.49
C LYS A 70 -9.81 10.33 9.10
N GLU A 71 -10.12 10.32 7.81
CA GLU A 71 -11.50 10.54 7.35
C GLU A 71 -12.43 9.42 7.81
N LEU A 72 -11.95 8.16 7.75
CA LEU A 72 -12.70 7.00 8.23
C LEU A 72 -12.95 7.05 9.74
N GLU A 73 -11.97 7.46 10.54
CA GLU A 73 -12.14 7.68 11.98
C GLU A 73 -13.18 8.76 12.27
N ASN A 74 -13.17 9.87 11.52
CA ASN A 74 -14.17 10.93 11.67
C ASN A 74 -15.58 10.42 11.35
N LYS A 75 -15.74 9.68 10.23
CA LYS A 75 -17.02 9.05 9.88
C LYS A 75 -17.47 8.01 10.90
N HIS A 76 -16.53 7.26 11.48
CA HIS A 76 -16.83 6.32 12.54
C HIS A 76 -17.33 7.02 13.82
N LYS A 77 -16.71 8.14 14.21
CA LYS A 77 -17.17 8.97 15.33
C LYS A 77 -18.57 9.55 15.07
N GLU A 78 -18.80 10.09 13.88
CA GLU A 78 -20.11 10.61 13.47
C GLU A 78 -21.19 9.53 13.52
N LEU A 79 -20.85 8.31 13.08
CA LEU A 79 -21.74 7.15 13.15
C LEU A 79 -22.04 6.72 14.59
N ILE A 80 -21.03 6.66 15.48
CA ILE A 80 -21.24 6.36 16.91
C ILE A 80 -22.17 7.40 17.54
N LEU A 81 -21.95 8.69 17.25
CA LEU A 81 -22.79 9.78 17.75
C LEU A 81 -24.24 9.60 17.28
N LEU A 82 -24.46 9.25 16.01
CA LEU A 82 -25.80 8.97 15.49
C LEU A 82 -26.47 7.81 16.22
N TYR A 83 -25.76 6.70 16.46
CA TYR A 83 -26.28 5.58 17.24
C TYR A 83 -26.65 6.00 18.67
N GLN A 84 -25.82 6.81 19.33
CA GLN A 84 -26.13 7.33 20.66
C GLN A 84 -27.39 8.19 20.66
N LEU A 85 -27.52 9.11 19.71
CA LEU A 85 -28.71 9.96 19.57
C LEU A 85 -29.98 9.15 19.28
N ILE A 86 -29.88 8.10 18.46
CA ILE A 86 -31.01 7.20 18.17
C ILE A 86 -31.42 6.46 19.45
N ASN A 87 -30.48 5.84 20.15
CA ASN A 87 -30.79 5.12 21.40
C ASN A 87 -31.39 6.07 22.45
N GLU A 88 -30.82 7.27 22.63
CA GLU A 88 -31.36 8.27 23.55
C GLU A 88 -32.79 8.69 23.15
N LYS A 89 -33.08 8.77 21.84
CA LYS A 89 -34.43 9.04 21.34
C LYS A 89 -35.40 7.87 21.54
N GLU A 90 -34.94 6.63 21.38
CA GLU A 90 -35.73 5.43 21.70
C GLU A 90 -36.10 5.42 23.19
N GLU A 91 -35.13 5.65 24.08
CA GLU A 91 -35.35 5.74 25.53
C GLU A 91 -36.35 6.86 25.90
N GLN A 92 -36.23 8.05 25.29
CA GLN A 92 -37.15 9.17 25.48
C GLN A 92 -38.58 8.89 24.95
N MET A 93 -38.71 8.03 23.92
CA MET A 93 -40.01 7.61 23.39
C MET A 93 -40.64 6.51 24.25
N GLU A 94 -39.85 5.62 24.84
CA GLU A 94 -40.33 4.62 25.80
C GLU A 94 -40.84 5.25 27.10
N GLU A 95 -40.19 6.32 27.60
CA GLU A 95 -40.68 7.05 28.78
C GLU A 95 -41.98 7.82 28.53
N LYS A 96 -42.18 8.35 27.31
CA LYS A 96 -43.43 9.04 26.93
C LYS A 96 -44.61 8.10 26.69
N SER A 97 -44.36 6.82 26.43
CA SER A 97 -45.40 5.80 26.21
C SER A 97 -46.01 5.24 27.51
N LYS A 98 -45.36 5.41 28.67
CA LYS A 98 -45.85 4.89 29.98
C LYS A 98 -47.05 5.64 30.60
N LYS A 99 -47.68 6.57 29.88
CA LYS A 99 -48.94 7.24 30.31
C LYS A 99 -50.08 7.07 29.30
N THR A 100 -50.36 5.87 28.82
CA THR A 100 -51.68 5.48 28.30
C THR A 100 -51.81 3.95 28.41
N PRO A 101 -52.88 3.39 29.02
CA PRO A 101 -52.99 1.95 29.19
C PRO A 101 -53.44 1.24 27.91
N VAL A 102 -52.97 -0.01 27.75
CA VAL A 102 -53.40 -1.09 26.83
C VAL A 102 -52.96 -0.87 25.35
N ILE A 103 -52.25 -1.75 24.62
CA ILE A 103 -52.25 -3.22 24.47
C ILE A 103 -50.82 -3.70 24.07
N GLN A 104 -50.52 -4.94 24.46
CA GLN A 104 -49.30 -5.76 24.26
C GLN A 104 -48.58 -5.61 22.91
N ASP A 105 -47.25 -5.47 22.94
CA ASP A 105 -46.32 -6.29 22.14
C ASP A 105 -44.89 -6.20 22.71
N GLU A 106 -44.44 -7.32 23.25
CA GLU A 106 -43.12 -7.56 23.83
C GLU A 106 -42.09 -7.95 22.75
N LYS A 107 -40.83 -7.50 22.94
CA LYS A 107 -39.54 -8.04 22.42
C LYS A 107 -38.94 -7.39 21.17
N ILE A 108 -38.15 -6.33 21.38
CA ILE A 108 -37.14 -5.88 20.40
C ILE A 108 -35.70 -6.20 20.86
N GLU A 109 -35.44 -6.42 22.15
CA GLU A 109 -34.06 -6.42 22.68
C GLU A 109 -33.27 -7.74 22.58
N GLN A 110 -33.79 -8.79 21.94
CA GLN A 110 -33.07 -10.07 21.72
C GLN A 110 -32.80 -10.43 20.24
N ASN A 111 -33.11 -9.54 19.29
CA ASN A 111 -33.17 -9.91 17.88
C ASN A 111 -31.83 -9.91 17.12
N LEU A 112 -30.79 -9.23 17.62
CA LEU A 112 -29.51 -9.11 16.89
C LEU A 112 -28.73 -10.44 16.76
N PRO A 113 -28.46 -11.21 17.83
CA PRO A 113 -27.85 -12.53 17.71
C PRO A 113 -28.77 -13.55 17.01
N LYS A 114 -30.10 -13.36 17.09
CA LYS A 114 -31.09 -14.22 16.43
C LYS A 114 -31.05 -14.05 14.90
N LYS A 115 -31.01 -12.82 14.40
CA LYS A 115 -30.88 -12.53 12.97
C LYS A 115 -29.56 -13.05 12.39
N GLN A 116 -28.45 -12.87 13.11
CA GLN A 116 -27.15 -13.41 12.69
C GLN A 116 -27.18 -14.93 12.56
N LYS A 117 -27.77 -15.64 13.54
CA LYS A 117 -27.95 -17.09 13.49
C LYS A 117 -28.82 -17.52 12.30
N GLN A 118 -29.91 -16.81 12.04
CA GLN A 118 -30.80 -17.08 10.89
C GLN A 118 -30.10 -16.90 9.54
N VAL A 119 -29.23 -15.90 9.38
CA VAL A 119 -28.40 -15.72 8.18
C VAL A 119 -27.49 -16.93 7.98
N ILE A 120 -26.81 -17.39 9.04
CA ILE A 120 -25.90 -18.53 8.98
C ILE A 120 -26.66 -19.83 8.66
N ASP A 121 -27.82 -20.05 9.27
CA ASP A 121 -28.63 -21.26 9.03
C ASP A 121 -29.16 -21.32 7.60
N LEU A 122 -29.66 -20.20 7.06
CA LEU A 122 -30.12 -20.11 5.68
C LEU A 122 -28.97 -20.28 4.67
N TYR A 123 -27.78 -19.75 4.98
CA TYR A 123 -26.60 -19.94 4.16
C TYR A 123 -26.15 -21.41 4.13
N LYS A 124 -26.15 -22.10 5.27
CA LYS A 124 -25.86 -23.54 5.37
C LYS A 124 -26.87 -24.41 4.60
N GLN A 125 -28.10 -23.95 4.45
CA GLN A 125 -29.12 -24.60 3.61
C GLN A 125 -28.94 -24.35 2.11
N GLY A 126 -27.90 -23.61 1.69
CA GLY A 126 -27.59 -23.35 0.28
C GLY A 126 -28.34 -22.17 -0.35
N ASN A 127 -28.99 -21.31 0.47
CA ASN A 127 -29.66 -20.12 -0.06
C ASN A 127 -28.65 -19.07 -0.53
N THR A 128 -28.98 -18.38 -1.63
CA THR A 128 -28.16 -17.30 -2.17
C THR A 128 -28.27 -16.03 -1.31
N ILE A 129 -27.23 -15.19 -1.34
CA ILE A 129 -27.17 -13.91 -0.60
C ILE A 129 -28.39 -13.04 -0.89
N ASP A 130 -28.82 -12.94 -2.15
CA ASP A 130 -30.02 -12.20 -2.55
C ASP A 130 -31.30 -12.73 -1.91
N THR A 131 -31.43 -14.05 -1.81
CA THR A 131 -32.61 -14.70 -1.22
C THR A 131 -32.65 -14.46 0.29
N ILE A 132 -31.51 -14.56 0.95
CA ILE A 132 -31.37 -14.31 2.39
C ILE A 132 -31.65 -12.84 2.70
N ALA A 133 -31.08 -11.92 1.93
CA ALA A 133 -31.29 -10.48 2.04
C ALA A 133 -32.78 -10.12 1.93
N LYS A 134 -33.47 -10.66 0.92
CA LYS A 134 -34.91 -10.45 0.73
C LYS A 134 -35.75 -11.06 1.86
N LYS A 135 -35.42 -12.27 2.30
CA LYS A 135 -36.19 -13.03 3.30
C LYS A 135 -36.07 -12.44 4.71
N LEU A 136 -34.90 -11.90 5.05
CA LEU A 136 -34.62 -11.32 6.37
C LEU A 136 -34.69 -9.78 6.38
N GLN A 137 -35.01 -9.15 5.24
CA GLN A 137 -35.00 -7.70 5.04
C GLN A 137 -33.65 -7.07 5.44
N LEU A 138 -32.55 -7.71 5.02
CA LEU A 138 -31.18 -7.27 5.29
C LEU A 138 -30.52 -6.77 4.00
N GLY A 139 -29.52 -5.89 4.14
CA GLY A 139 -28.71 -5.47 2.98
C GLY A 139 -27.84 -6.61 2.46
N LYS A 140 -27.58 -6.66 1.13
CA LYS A 140 -26.68 -7.68 0.56
C LYS A 140 -25.28 -7.66 1.20
N GLY A 141 -24.76 -6.46 1.48
CA GLY A 141 -23.48 -6.27 2.16
C GLY A 141 -23.49 -6.75 3.62
N GLU A 142 -24.61 -6.58 4.32
CA GLU A 142 -24.79 -7.04 5.70
C GLU A 142 -24.80 -8.57 5.78
N VAL A 143 -25.52 -9.23 4.86
CA VAL A 143 -25.52 -10.69 4.73
C VAL A 143 -24.12 -11.21 4.41
N GLN A 144 -23.41 -10.56 3.48
CA GLN A 144 -22.06 -10.95 3.08
C GLN A 144 -21.03 -10.77 4.22
N LEU A 145 -21.16 -9.70 5.01
CA LEU A 145 -20.33 -9.46 6.20
C LEU A 145 -20.53 -10.55 7.25
N ILE A 146 -21.79 -10.90 7.57
CA ILE A 146 -22.11 -11.94 8.55
C ILE A 146 -21.54 -13.30 8.12
N ILE A 147 -21.69 -13.66 6.84
CA ILE A 147 -21.15 -14.91 6.29
C ILE A 147 -19.61 -14.90 6.33
N GLY A 148 -18.98 -13.78 5.96
CA GLY A 148 -17.52 -13.64 5.98
C GLY A 148 -16.93 -13.76 7.39
N LEU A 149 -17.59 -13.17 8.40
CA LEU A 149 -17.19 -13.31 9.81
C LEU A 149 -17.38 -14.74 10.33
N PHE A 150 -18.38 -15.47 9.86
CA PHE A 150 -18.61 -16.87 10.21
C PHE A 150 -17.53 -17.81 9.63
N GLN A 151 -17.11 -17.60 8.37
CA GLN A 151 -16.09 -18.43 7.72
C GLN A 151 -14.68 -18.24 8.29
N LYS A 152 -14.39 -17.08 8.89
CA LYS A 152 -13.07 -16.76 9.47
C LYS A 152 -12.89 -17.32 10.89
N ARG A 153 -13.95 -17.87 11.48
CA ARG A 153 -13.96 -18.47 12.82
C ARG A 153 -13.73 -19.97 12.75
#